data_AF-A0A2N3D3T1-F1
#
_entry.id   AF-A0A2N3D3T1-F1
#
_cell.length_a   1.000
_cell.length_b   1.000
_cell.length_c   1.000
_cell.angle_alpha   90.00
_cell.angle_beta   90.00
_cell.angle_gamma   90.00
#
_symmetry.space_group_name_H-M   'P 1'
#
loop_
_entity.id
_entity.type
_entity.pdbx_description
1 polymer ?
#
loop_
_entity_poly.entity_id
_entity_poly.type
_entity_poly.pdbx_seq_one_letter_code
_entity_poly.pdbx_strand_id
1 'polypeptide(L)'
;MQVTFSATRPAHSAVIALPVEKDGLDRIPGGTLDDATLALARGAARAARFEGEAGSIAEIFVPGPDGADRVLLLGVGAGSEVDYERAGGALTARFLTSGIRSVTVDFASLGGAPGARAVARFTGAAVQRAWRHD
;
A
#
# COMPACT_ATOMS: atom_id res chain seq x y z
N MET A 1 8.92 -13.75 -7.24
CA MET A 1 8.80 -12.55 -6.36
C MET A 1 9.54 -12.85 -5.06
N GLN A 2 10.25 -11.87 -4.49
CA GLN A 2 10.91 -11.97 -3.18
C GLN A 2 10.22 -11.05 -2.18
N VAL A 3 10.04 -11.50 -0.94
CA VAL A 3 9.43 -10.71 0.15
C VAL A 3 10.42 -10.62 1.31
N THR A 4 10.60 -9.42 1.84
CA THR A 4 11.47 -9.14 2.99
C THR A 4 10.69 -8.33 4.02
N PHE A 5 10.80 -8.70 5.29
CA PHE A 5 10.25 -7.93 6.40
C PHE A 5 11.34 -7.07 7.04
N SER A 6 11.03 -5.81 7.30
CA SER A 6 11.95 -4.84 7.92
C SER A 6 11.23 -4.09 9.03
N ALA A 7 11.95 -3.77 10.11
CA ALA A 7 11.43 -2.92 11.18
C ALA A 7 11.40 -1.43 10.81
N THR A 8 12.16 -1.03 9.78
CA THR A 8 12.25 0.36 9.34
C THR A 8 12.02 0.46 7.83
N ARG A 9 11.37 1.55 7.41
CA ARG A 9 11.22 1.90 6.00
C ARG A 9 12.61 2.07 5.35
N PRO A 10 12.83 1.58 4.11
CA PRO A 10 14.03 1.89 3.36
C PRO A 10 14.19 3.41 3.17
N ALA A 11 15.43 3.89 3.09
CA ALA A 11 15.72 5.32 2.88
C ALA A 11 15.12 5.86 1.57
N HIS A 12 15.01 4.99 0.56
CA HIS A 12 14.37 5.29 -0.71
C HIS A 12 13.47 4.14 -1.14
N SER A 13 12.26 4.47 -1.62
CA SER A 13 11.36 3.50 -2.25
C SER A 13 10.60 4.19 -3.38
N ALA A 14 10.79 3.72 -4.62
CA ALA A 14 10.10 4.26 -5.79
C ALA A 14 8.57 4.15 -5.69
N VAL A 15 8.09 3.18 -4.90
CA VAL A 15 6.68 2.99 -4.61
C VAL A 15 6.50 2.71 -3.12
N ILE A 16 5.69 3.52 -2.44
CA ILE A 16 5.26 3.29 -1.07
C ILE A 16 3.75 3.05 -1.08
N ALA A 17 3.31 1.92 -0.53
CA ALA A 17 1.91 1.62 -0.28
C ALA A 17 1.62 1.72 1.22
N LEU A 18 0.68 2.59 1.57
CA LEU A 18 0.17 2.78 2.92
C LEU A 18 -1.17 2.04 3.03
N PRO A 19 -1.26 0.96 3.82
CA PRO A 19 -2.54 0.34 4.14
C PRO A 19 -3.49 1.34 4.82
N VAL A 20 -4.75 1.35 4.39
CA VAL A 20 -5.81 2.18 4.94
C VAL A 20 -7.04 1.32 5.18
N GLU A 21 -7.47 1.21 6.44
CA GLU A 21 -8.73 0.55 6.79
C GLU A 21 -9.93 1.32 6.25
N LYS A 22 -11.08 0.65 6.23
CA LYS A 22 -12.36 1.28 5.92
C LYS A 22 -12.59 2.51 6.80
N ASP A 23 -12.99 3.60 6.14
CA ASP A 23 -13.18 4.93 6.75
C ASP A 23 -11.93 5.46 7.48
N GLY A 24 -10.75 4.92 7.18
CA GLY A 24 -9.49 5.14 7.90
C GLY A 24 -8.62 6.26 7.34
N LEU A 25 -9.06 6.97 6.32
CA LEU A 25 -8.25 7.99 5.62
C LEU A 25 -7.71 9.09 6.56
N ASP A 26 -8.55 9.53 7.50
CA ASP A 26 -8.18 10.55 8.48
C ASP A 26 -7.41 9.97 9.68
N ARG A 27 -7.38 8.64 9.83
CA ARG A 27 -6.63 7.94 10.89
C ARG A 27 -5.16 7.66 10.53
N ILE A 28 -4.74 7.96 9.29
CA ILE A 28 -3.32 7.84 8.90
C ILE A 28 -2.47 8.75 9.83
N PRO A 29 -1.50 8.20 10.58
CA PRO A 29 -0.71 8.98 11.52
C PRO A 29 0.04 10.13 10.84
N GLY A 30 0.12 11.28 11.51
CA GLY A 30 1.03 12.35 11.12
C GLY A 30 2.49 11.86 11.13
N GLY A 31 3.33 12.44 10.28
CA GLY A 31 4.73 12.02 10.14
C GLY A 31 4.95 10.72 9.36
N THR A 32 3.88 10.01 8.93
CA THR A 32 4.01 8.87 7.99
C THR A 32 4.65 9.30 6.66
N LEU A 33 4.36 10.54 6.26
CA LEU A 33 4.92 11.27 5.13
C LEU A 33 5.11 12.71 5.59
N ASP A 34 5.79 13.53 4.78
CA ASP A 34 5.73 14.98 4.98
C ASP A 34 4.28 15.49 4.83
N ASP A 35 3.97 16.58 5.52
CA ASP A 35 2.60 17.08 5.65
C ASP A 35 1.95 17.43 4.31
N ALA A 36 2.74 17.97 3.36
CA ALA A 36 2.23 18.36 2.05
C ALA A 36 1.87 17.12 1.21
N THR A 37 2.74 16.11 1.20
CA THR A 37 2.46 14.84 0.50
C THR A 37 1.29 14.11 1.14
N LEU A 38 1.19 14.08 2.48
CA LEU A 38 0.06 13.45 3.17
C LEU A 38 -1.27 14.15 2.85
N ALA A 39 -1.27 15.49 2.83
CA ALA A 39 -2.44 16.28 2.46
C ALA A 39 -2.86 16.01 1.00
N LEU A 40 -1.90 15.94 0.08
CA LEU A 40 -2.15 15.62 -1.33
C LEU A 40 -2.71 14.19 -1.49
N ALA A 41 -2.15 13.20 -0.81
CA ALA A 41 -2.62 11.81 -0.85
C ALA A 41 -4.07 11.71 -0.35
N ARG A 42 -4.40 12.38 0.75
CA ARG A 42 -5.78 12.46 1.26
C ARG A 42 -6.72 13.16 0.29
N GLY A 43 -6.30 14.27 -0.30
CA GLY A 43 -7.08 15.01 -1.29
C GLY A 43 -7.39 14.17 -2.52
N ALA A 44 -6.38 13.49 -3.08
CA ALA A 44 -6.54 12.59 -4.22
C ALA A 44 -7.47 11.41 -3.90
N ALA A 45 -7.32 10.82 -2.70
CA ALA A 45 -8.20 9.73 -2.25
C ALA A 45 -9.67 10.18 -2.16
N ARG A 46 -9.94 11.36 -1.59
CA ARG A 46 -11.31 11.92 -1.54
C ARG A 46 -11.87 12.19 -2.93
N ALA A 47 -11.07 12.77 -3.83
CA ALA A 47 -11.47 13.01 -5.21
C ALA A 47 -11.80 11.70 -5.95
N ALA A 48 -11.09 10.63 -5.65
CA ALA A 48 -11.31 9.29 -6.19
C ALA A 48 -12.43 8.50 -5.48
N ARG A 49 -13.10 9.07 -4.46
CA ARG A 49 -14.08 8.38 -3.60
C ARG A 49 -13.51 7.10 -2.97
N PHE A 50 -12.23 7.16 -2.57
CA PHE A 50 -11.58 6.08 -1.87
C PHE A 50 -12.08 6.03 -0.41
N GLU A 51 -12.66 4.90 -0.02
CA GLU A 51 -13.23 4.67 1.31
C GLU A 51 -12.44 3.61 2.11
N GLY A 52 -11.32 3.10 1.59
CA GLY A 52 -10.52 2.06 2.25
C GLY A 52 -11.03 0.63 1.99
N GLU A 53 -11.92 0.43 1.03
CA GLU A 53 -12.43 -0.88 0.64
C GLU A 53 -11.29 -1.84 0.25
N ALA A 54 -11.37 -3.11 0.66
CA ALA A 54 -10.29 -4.07 0.47
C ALA A 54 -9.87 -4.18 -1.00
N GLY A 55 -8.59 -3.95 -1.29
CA GLY A 55 -8.02 -3.98 -2.65
C GLY A 55 -8.26 -2.72 -3.50
N SER A 56 -8.96 -1.71 -2.98
CA SER A 56 -9.03 -0.39 -3.62
C SER A 56 -7.69 0.33 -3.52
N ILE A 57 -7.41 1.21 -4.49
CA ILE A 57 -6.16 1.97 -4.56
C ILE A 57 -6.47 3.43 -4.91
N ALA A 58 -5.91 4.36 -4.15
CA ALA A 58 -5.72 5.75 -4.57
C ALA A 58 -4.22 6.03 -4.67
N GLU A 59 -3.78 6.70 -5.74
CA GLU A 59 -2.36 6.87 -6.05
C GLU A 59 -2.07 8.33 -6.37
N ILE A 60 -0.95 8.83 -5.86
CA ILE A 60 -0.35 10.09 -6.25
C ILE A 60 1.09 9.88 -6.72
N PHE A 61 1.55 10.80 -7.55
CA PHE A 61 2.93 10.87 -8.00
C PHE A 61 3.62 12.01 -7.27
N VAL A 62 4.82 11.75 -6.76
CA VAL A 62 5.66 12.71 -6.05
C VAL A 62 7.03 12.78 -6.73
N PRO A 63 7.77 13.89 -6.60
CA PRO A 63 9.13 13.96 -7.14
C PRO A 63 10.00 12.82 -6.60
N GLY A 64 10.70 12.13 -7.50
CA GLY A 64 11.65 11.07 -7.19
C GLY A 64 12.93 11.24 -8.00
N PRO A 65 14.01 10.49 -7.70
CA PRO A 65 15.30 10.64 -8.38
C PRO A 65 15.20 10.35 -9.89
N ASP A 66 14.31 9.45 -10.30
CA ASP A 66 14.05 9.08 -11.69
C ASP A 66 12.80 9.79 -12.25
N GLY A 67 12.51 10.99 -11.75
CA GLY A 67 11.40 11.83 -12.18
C GLY A 67 10.20 11.77 -11.23
N ALA A 68 9.63 10.58 -11.02
CA ALA A 68 8.46 10.42 -10.14
C ALA A 68 8.45 9.11 -9.36
N ASP A 69 8.36 9.24 -8.04
CA ASP A 69 7.99 8.17 -7.13
C ASP A 69 6.47 8.15 -6.92
N ARG A 70 5.97 7.10 -6.26
CA ARG A 70 4.53 6.87 -6.09
C ARG A 70 4.19 6.62 -4.64
N VAL A 71 3.15 7.31 -4.17
CA VAL A 71 2.50 7.01 -2.89
C VAL A 71 1.12 6.46 -3.17
N LEU A 72 0.83 5.29 -2.62
CA LEU A 72 -0.44 4.60 -2.75
C LEU A 72 -1.11 4.51 -1.39
N LEU A 73 -2.40 4.80 -1.36
CA LEU A 73 -3.28 4.35 -0.29
C LEU A 73 -3.92 3.04 -0.75
N LEU A 74 -3.67 1.97 -0.01
CA LEU A 74 -4.16 0.63 -0.31
C LEU A 74 -5.25 0.26 0.69
N GLY A 75 -6.48 0.11 0.22
CA GLY A 75 -7.60 -0.27 1.06
C GLY A 75 -7.44 -1.69 1.61
N VAL A 76 -7.57 -1.84 2.93
CA VAL A 76 -7.53 -3.13 3.65
C VAL A 76 -8.85 -3.46 4.35
N GLY A 77 -9.95 -2.82 3.95
CA GLY A 77 -11.29 -3.12 4.43
C GLY A 77 -11.39 -3.05 5.96
N ALA A 78 -12.05 -4.03 6.56
CA ALA A 78 -12.18 -4.13 8.02
C ALA A 78 -10.93 -4.73 8.71
N GLY A 79 -9.85 -4.96 7.96
CA GLY A 79 -8.60 -5.51 8.48
C GLY A 79 -8.64 -7.03 8.70
N SER A 80 -9.63 -7.74 8.14
CA SER A 80 -9.71 -9.20 8.23
C SER A 80 -8.62 -9.89 7.39
N GLU A 81 -8.32 -11.15 7.68
CA GLU A 81 -7.38 -11.96 6.88
C GLU A 81 -7.74 -11.97 5.38
N VAL A 82 -9.04 -12.05 5.06
CA VAL A 82 -9.55 -12.04 3.68
C VAL A 82 -9.39 -10.67 3.03
N ASP A 83 -9.58 -9.58 3.77
CA ASP A 83 -9.37 -8.24 3.26
C ASP A 83 -7.89 -8.00 2.90
N TYR A 84 -6.98 -8.45 3.75
CA TYR A 84 -5.54 -8.39 3.50
C TYR A 84 -5.12 -9.30 2.33
N GLU A 85 -5.70 -10.49 2.20
CA GLU A 85 -5.51 -11.36 1.03
C GLU A 85 -5.91 -10.62 -0.27
N ARG A 86 -7.10 -9.99 -0.29
CA ARG A 86 -7.55 -9.18 -1.43
C ARG A 86 -6.62 -8.00 -1.70
N ALA A 87 -6.18 -7.27 -0.67
CA ALA A 87 -5.29 -6.12 -0.80
C ALA A 87 -3.92 -6.51 -1.40
N GLY A 88 -3.32 -7.61 -0.95
CA GLY A 88 -2.05 -8.11 -1.48
C GLY A 88 -2.14 -8.51 -2.95
N GLY A 89 -3.24 -9.17 -3.33
CA GLY A 89 -3.53 -9.48 -4.72
C GLY A 89 -3.72 -8.24 -5.60
N ALA A 90 -4.45 -7.23 -5.11
CA ALA A 90 -4.67 -5.97 -5.83
C ALA A 90 -3.37 -5.19 -6.06
N LEU A 91 -2.50 -5.11 -5.04
CA LEU A 91 -1.20 -4.45 -5.15
C LEU A 91 -0.33 -5.09 -6.23
N THR A 92 -0.28 -6.43 -6.25
CA THR A 92 0.47 -7.15 -7.28
C THR A 92 -0.15 -6.96 -8.65
N ALA A 93 -1.49 -7.04 -8.78
CA ALA A 93 -2.17 -6.79 -10.05
C ALA A 93 -1.86 -5.40 -10.63
N ARG A 94 -1.72 -4.37 -9.77
CA ARG A 94 -1.36 -3.01 -10.18
C ARG A 94 0.04 -2.93 -10.79
N PHE A 95 1.01 -3.65 -10.22
CA PHE A 95 2.42 -3.44 -10.54
C PHE A 95 3.13 -4.56 -11.31
N LEU A 96 2.57 -5.76 -11.38
CA LEU A 96 3.24 -6.94 -11.95
C LEU A 96 3.80 -6.71 -13.36
N THR A 97 3.11 -5.93 -14.19
CA THR A 97 3.51 -5.62 -15.57
C THR A 97 3.87 -4.16 -15.78
N SER A 98 4.13 -3.41 -14.71
CA SER A 98 4.38 -1.96 -14.76
C SER A 98 5.83 -1.55 -14.98
N GLY A 99 6.78 -2.50 -14.87
CA GLY A 99 8.22 -2.22 -14.84
C GLY A 99 8.76 -1.87 -13.45
N ILE A 100 7.90 -1.61 -12.46
CA ILE A 100 8.31 -1.41 -11.06
C ILE A 100 9.02 -2.66 -10.52
N ARG A 101 10.17 -2.46 -9.90
CA ARG A 101 11.03 -3.55 -9.38
C ARG A 101 10.84 -3.85 -7.91
N SER A 102 10.37 -2.87 -7.13
CA SER A 102 10.13 -3.02 -5.69
C SER A 102 8.99 -2.12 -5.24
N VAL A 103 8.20 -2.61 -4.30
CA VAL A 103 7.16 -1.84 -3.60
C VAL A 103 7.37 -2.02 -2.11
N THR A 104 7.41 -0.91 -1.37
CA THR A 104 7.42 -0.92 0.10
C THR A 104 5.99 -0.82 0.59
N VAL A 105 5.54 -1.77 1.41
CA VAL A 105 4.26 -1.68 2.12
C VAL A 105 4.55 -1.27 3.55
N ASP A 106 4.08 -0.10 3.95
CA ASP A 106 4.37 0.45 5.28
C ASP A 106 3.17 0.29 6.22
N PHE A 107 3.17 -0.78 7.00
CA PHE A 107 2.12 -1.04 7.98
C PHE A 107 2.16 -0.08 9.19
N ALA A 108 3.20 0.74 9.35
CA ALA A 108 3.22 1.78 10.39
C ALA A 108 2.24 2.94 10.08
N SER A 109 1.67 2.98 8.87
CA SER A 109 0.60 3.93 8.51
C SER A 109 -0.75 3.61 9.16
N LEU A 110 -0.88 2.46 9.83
CA LEU A 110 -2.06 2.08 10.57
C LEU A 110 -2.00 2.63 12.00
N GLY A 111 -3.17 2.85 12.61
CA GLY A 111 -3.26 3.23 14.04
C GLY A 111 -2.83 2.13 15.01
N GLY A 112 -2.50 0.93 14.51
CA GLY A 112 -2.01 -0.21 15.29
C GLY A 112 -1.39 -1.28 14.39
N ALA A 113 -0.60 -2.17 14.98
CA ALA A 113 0.04 -3.24 14.23
C ALA A 113 -1.01 -4.25 13.71
N PRO A 114 -0.98 -4.64 12.43
CA PRO A 114 -1.88 -5.66 11.91
C PRO A 114 -1.53 -7.03 12.49
N GLY A 115 -2.52 -7.93 12.52
CA GLY A 115 -2.29 -9.31 12.95
C GLY A 115 -1.31 -10.04 12.02
N ALA A 116 -0.40 -10.84 12.59
CA ALA A 116 0.62 -11.55 11.81
C ALA A 116 0.04 -12.44 10.70
N ARG A 117 -1.11 -13.10 10.94
CA ARG A 117 -1.79 -13.90 9.92
C ARG A 117 -2.35 -13.06 8.77
N ALA A 118 -2.85 -11.86 9.05
CA ALA A 118 -3.34 -10.96 8.02
C ALA A 118 -2.18 -10.50 7.11
N VAL A 119 -1.01 -10.19 7.68
CA VAL A 119 0.20 -9.88 6.91
C VAL A 119 0.69 -11.10 6.11
N ALA A 120 0.64 -12.30 6.68
CA ALA A 120 0.97 -13.53 5.97
C ALA A 120 0.02 -13.79 4.79
N ARG A 121 -1.28 -13.54 4.96
CA ARG A 121 -2.30 -13.62 3.90
C ARG A 121 -2.06 -12.62 2.79
N PHE A 122 -1.77 -11.36 3.15
CA PHE A 122 -1.39 -10.32 2.21
C PHE A 122 -0.20 -10.72 1.35
N THR A 123 0.89 -11.14 1.98
CA THR A 123 2.14 -11.49 1.29
C THR A 123 1.98 -12.77 0.46
N GLY A 124 1.27 -13.77 0.98
CA GLY A 124 0.92 -14.98 0.25
C GLY A 124 0.11 -14.69 -1.02
N ALA A 125 -0.91 -13.84 -0.92
CA ALA A 125 -1.72 -13.43 -2.06
C ALA A 125 -0.92 -12.65 -3.10
N ALA A 126 -0.03 -11.75 -2.66
CA ALA A 126 0.85 -11.00 -3.54
C ALA A 126 1.76 -11.95 -4.34
N VAL A 127 2.38 -12.93 -3.69
CA VAL A 127 3.22 -13.94 -4.35
C VAL A 127 2.39 -14.82 -5.29
N GLN A 128 1.23 -15.31 -4.87
CA GLN A 128 0.36 -16.16 -5.69
C GLN A 128 -0.14 -15.43 -6.94
N ARG A 129 -0.53 -14.15 -6.80
CA ARG A 129 -0.99 -13.32 -7.93
C ARG A 129 0.11 -13.07 -8.96
N ALA A 130 1.37 -13.15 -8.56
CA ALA A 130 2.53 -13.00 -9.44
C ALA A 130 2.89 -14.27 -10.23
N TRP A 131 2.23 -15.40 -9.95
CA TRP A 131 2.48 -16.65 -10.69
C TRP A 131 2.06 -16.51 -12.14
N ARG A 132 2.94 -16.95 -13.05
CA ARG A 132 2.74 -16.93 -14.50
C ARG A 132 3.34 -18.21 -15.08
N HIS A 133 2.74 -18.66 -16.17
CA HIS A 133 3.27 -19.73 -17.01
C HIS A 133 3.42 -19.15 -18.42
N ASP A 134 4.56 -18.54 -18.65
CA ASP A 134 4.98 -17.92 -19.91
C ASP A 134 6.42 -18.29 -20.27
#